data_AF-A0A935WGX0-F1
#
_entry.id   AF-A0A935WGX0-F1
#
_cell.length_a   1.000
_cell.length_b   1.000
_cell.length_c   1.000
_cell.angle_alpha   90.00
_cell.angle_beta   90.00
_cell.angle_gamma   90.00
#
_symmetry.space_group_name_H-M   'P 1'
#
loop_
_entity.id
_entity.type
_entity.pdbx_description
1 polymer ?
#
loop_
_entity_poly.entity_id
_entity_poly.type
_entity_poly.pdbx_seq_one_letter_code
_entity_poly.pdbx_strand_id
1 'polypeptide(L)'
;MRRRPTLHRWLVAVLPLAAGCAALGGVLTGLERPPAPLDAATVASDARLDSTGALLGSFIGEGTSREVHLVSGDTALIAALARRYRPATDRRGDTWQWLTARRTFAINLDPVADSALRARAVMVGSPAGHTQVDLTGILLRGSSCGARGARAEFLVAPARGSSGPSLRGPVVGSFLEDRSFMVVKRMERRTPADDPSPELTDSLLGWTADAMDSLLEAQLPPRERPLARPTGIRLELNGLADDDAADVLAFRLDDGRIRYAVSLRERRTTARGADVLASIVMVWDAAGSWRQVVFNPTLLEYRRWRPVRPYGSFTGPHFWRRLDAVSGFAFGRDYLWMEQVDVTDGSVLWVILEPRGNTVVAAAEMDGPCT
;
A
#
# COMPACT_ATOMS: atom_id res chain seq x y z
N MET A 1 20.22 -89.80 3.26
CA MET A 1 19.09 -90.10 4.17
C MET A 1 19.05 -89.05 5.25
N ARG A 2 17.85 -88.48 5.52
CA ARG A 2 17.29 -88.01 6.83
C ARG A 2 18.26 -87.31 7.81
N ARG A 3 18.00 -86.17 8.44
CA ARG A 3 16.80 -85.36 8.73
C ARG A 3 17.31 -84.05 9.40
N ARG A 4 16.67 -82.91 9.14
CA ARG A 4 16.65 -81.68 10.00
C ARG A 4 15.85 -81.95 11.31
N PRO A 5 15.57 -81.00 12.24
CA PRO A 5 15.97 -79.58 12.44
C PRO A 5 16.29 -79.19 13.92
N THR A 6 16.61 -77.91 14.17
CA THR A 6 16.05 -76.94 15.19
C THR A 6 17.09 -75.83 15.46
N LEU A 7 16.82 -74.54 15.71
CA LEU A 7 15.74 -73.56 15.49
C LEU A 7 16.27 -72.21 16.08
N HIS A 8 15.69 -71.06 15.66
CA HIS A 8 15.81 -69.68 16.22
C HIS A 8 17.00 -68.82 15.71
N ARG A 9 16.87 -67.54 15.35
CA ARG A 9 15.85 -66.48 15.56
C ARG A 9 16.07 -65.36 14.49
N TRP A 10 14.98 -64.81 13.93
CA TRP A 10 14.66 -63.42 13.47
C TRP A 10 15.80 -62.44 13.02
N LEU A 11 15.65 -61.49 12.07
CA LEU A 11 14.55 -60.56 11.78
C LEU A 11 14.87 -59.75 10.49
N VAL A 12 13.84 -59.53 9.66
CA VAL A 12 13.55 -58.40 8.72
C VAL A 12 14.41 -58.13 7.47
N ALA A 13 13.70 -58.25 6.34
CA ALA A 13 14.04 -57.74 5.02
C ALA A 13 13.40 -56.37 4.74
N VAL A 14 13.89 -55.75 3.66
CA VAL A 14 13.21 -54.84 2.71
C VAL A 14 13.80 -53.44 2.65
N LEU A 15 14.46 -53.15 1.52
CA LEU A 15 14.33 -51.91 0.76
C LEU A 15 14.68 -52.22 -0.71
N PRO A 16 13.71 -52.07 -1.61
CA PRO A 16 13.96 -51.19 -2.74
C PRO A 16 12.72 -50.33 -3.01
N LEU A 17 12.81 -49.02 -2.80
CA LEU A 17 11.85 -48.01 -3.33
C LEU A 17 12.47 -46.62 -3.11
N ALA A 18 13.42 -46.24 -3.98
CA ALA A 18 14.03 -44.90 -3.95
C ALA A 18 14.15 -44.30 -5.37
N ALA A 19 13.11 -44.46 -6.18
CA ALA A 19 13.03 -43.83 -7.51
C ALA A 19 11.71 -43.07 -7.76
N GLY A 20 10.91 -42.80 -6.71
CA GLY A 20 9.55 -42.24 -6.84
C GLY A 20 9.26 -40.92 -6.14
N CYS A 21 10.20 -40.28 -5.43
CA CYS A 21 9.90 -39.10 -4.61
C CYS A 21 10.43 -37.76 -5.15
N ALA A 22 11.22 -37.74 -6.23
CA ALA A 22 11.74 -36.49 -6.79
C ALA A 22 10.77 -35.77 -7.74
N ALA A 23 9.79 -36.50 -8.32
CA ALA A 23 8.86 -35.93 -9.30
C ALA A 23 7.56 -35.35 -8.68
N LEU A 24 7.24 -35.71 -7.43
CA LEU A 24 6.06 -35.21 -6.71
C LEU A 24 6.33 -33.94 -5.88
N GLY A 25 7.61 -33.64 -5.58
CA GLY A 25 8.00 -32.42 -4.85
C GLY A 25 7.89 -31.14 -5.68
N GLY A 26 7.97 -31.22 -7.01
CA GLY A 26 7.85 -30.06 -7.90
C GLY A 26 6.41 -29.62 -8.22
N VAL A 27 5.41 -30.45 -7.90
CA VAL A 27 4.00 -30.17 -8.19
C VAL A 27 3.31 -29.47 -7.00
N LEU A 28 3.90 -29.49 -5.80
CA LEU A 28 3.33 -28.89 -4.58
C LEU A 28 4.00 -27.58 -4.15
N THR A 29 5.03 -27.11 -4.87
CA THR A 29 5.67 -25.80 -4.67
C THR A 29 5.00 -24.64 -5.43
N GLY A 30 3.88 -24.90 -6.12
CA GLY A 30 3.34 -23.99 -7.14
C GLY A 30 2.02 -23.27 -6.82
N LEU A 31 1.42 -23.45 -5.65
CA LEU A 31 0.21 -22.69 -5.28
C LEU A 31 0.62 -21.46 -4.46
N GLU A 32 0.69 -20.32 -5.14
CA GLU A 32 0.86 -19.00 -4.54
C GLU A 32 -0.25 -18.76 -3.51
N ARG A 33 0.05 -18.98 -2.23
CA ARG A 33 -0.91 -18.78 -1.14
C ARG A 33 -1.02 -17.28 -0.85
N PRO A 34 -2.20 -16.67 -0.96
CA PRO A 34 -2.36 -15.26 -0.69
C PRO A 34 -2.05 -14.96 0.80
N PRO A 35 -1.45 -13.79 1.10
CA PRO A 35 -1.23 -13.32 2.47
C PRO A 35 -2.56 -13.08 3.21
N ALA A 36 -2.46 -12.91 4.53
CA ALA A 36 -3.62 -12.51 5.33
C ALA A 36 -4.09 -11.10 4.95
N PRO A 37 -5.40 -10.84 4.93
CA PRO A 37 -5.93 -9.50 4.69
C PRO A 37 -5.60 -8.55 5.84
N LEU A 38 -5.48 -7.27 5.51
CA LEU A 38 -5.34 -6.18 6.48
C LEU A 38 -6.72 -5.66 6.89
N ASP A 39 -6.88 -5.23 8.14
CA ASP A 39 -8.09 -4.51 8.57
C ASP A 39 -7.99 -3.01 8.24
N ALA A 40 -6.78 -2.46 8.35
CA ALA A 40 -6.46 -1.06 8.04
C ALA A 40 -4.96 -0.92 7.74
N ALA A 41 -4.60 0.08 6.93
CA ALA A 41 -3.24 0.56 6.86
C ALA A 41 -2.91 1.39 8.11
N THR A 42 -1.66 1.33 8.57
CA THR A 42 -1.19 2.07 9.75
C THR A 42 0.15 2.75 9.48
N VAL A 43 0.32 3.93 10.08
CA VAL A 43 1.61 4.63 10.16
C VAL A 43 2.45 3.93 11.22
N ALA A 44 3.39 3.08 10.80
CA ALA A 44 4.42 2.53 11.68
C ALA A 44 5.77 2.69 11.00
N SER A 45 6.77 3.15 11.77
CA SER A 45 7.92 3.98 11.39
C SER A 45 8.83 3.48 10.27
N ASP A 46 9.67 4.42 9.83
CA ASP A 46 10.58 4.44 8.69
C ASP A 46 11.39 3.15 8.49
N ALA A 47 11.59 2.81 7.21
CA ALA A 47 12.36 1.67 6.71
C ALA A 47 11.68 0.30 6.87
N ARG A 48 10.62 0.07 6.09
CA ARG A 48 10.07 -1.29 5.98
C ARG A 48 10.89 -2.10 5.01
N LEU A 49 11.35 -3.25 5.46
CA LEU A 49 11.80 -4.27 4.54
C LEU A 49 10.57 -4.81 3.80
N ASP A 50 10.67 -5.03 2.49
CA ASP A 50 9.63 -5.77 1.77
C ASP A 50 9.56 -7.22 2.26
N SER A 51 8.61 -7.97 1.70
CA SER A 51 8.51 -9.42 1.87
C SER A 51 9.79 -10.20 1.49
N THR A 52 10.79 -9.54 0.88
CA THR A 52 12.10 -10.10 0.50
C THR A 52 13.28 -9.57 1.33
N GLY A 53 13.05 -8.69 2.32
CA GLY A 53 14.10 -8.15 3.18
C GLY A 53 14.81 -6.90 2.64
N ALA A 54 14.30 -6.23 1.60
CA ALA A 54 14.92 -5.04 1.01
C ALA A 54 14.30 -3.74 1.55
N LEU A 55 15.12 -2.73 1.86
CA LEU A 55 14.67 -1.41 2.32
C LEU A 55 13.71 -0.79 1.29
N LEU A 56 12.47 -0.58 1.70
CA LEU A 56 11.43 0.10 0.93
C LEU A 56 11.28 1.54 1.36
N GLY A 57 10.71 2.34 0.46
CA GLY A 57 10.58 3.79 0.57
C GLY A 57 10.18 4.29 1.94
N SER A 58 10.81 5.37 2.36
CA SER A 58 10.53 6.09 3.61
C SER A 58 9.57 7.26 3.41
N PHE A 59 9.22 7.57 2.15
CA PHE A 59 8.33 8.69 1.81
C PHE A 59 7.30 8.28 0.76
N ILE A 60 6.15 8.92 0.85
CA ILE A 60 5.07 8.89 -0.13
C ILE A 60 4.80 10.30 -0.60
N GLY A 61 4.45 10.49 -1.86
CA GLY A 61 4.24 11.84 -2.36
C GLY A 61 3.48 11.89 -3.66
N GLU A 62 3.29 13.12 -4.11
CA GLU A 62 2.78 13.41 -5.45
C GLU A 62 3.78 14.29 -6.16
N GLY A 63 4.08 13.92 -7.39
CA GLY A 63 5.03 14.61 -8.22
C GLY A 63 4.36 15.39 -9.34
N THR A 64 5.07 16.44 -9.74
CA THR A 64 4.71 17.34 -10.82
C THR A 64 5.65 17.14 -12.01
N SER A 65 5.57 18.00 -13.02
CA SER A 65 6.55 18.00 -14.12
C SER A 65 7.94 18.49 -13.72
N ARG A 66 8.10 19.13 -12.55
CA ARG A 66 9.34 19.82 -12.16
C ARG A 66 9.90 19.37 -10.81
N GLU A 67 9.00 19.04 -9.90
CA GLU A 67 9.31 18.79 -8.49
C GLU A 67 8.39 17.73 -7.93
N VAL A 68 8.87 17.03 -6.90
CA VAL A 68 8.15 16.01 -6.17
C VAL A 68 8.11 16.40 -4.70
N HIS A 69 6.93 16.27 -4.11
CA HIS A 69 6.69 16.56 -2.71
C HIS A 69 6.58 15.24 -1.95
N LEU A 70 7.69 14.79 -1.39
CA LEU A 70 7.77 13.57 -0.60
C LEU A 70 7.41 13.88 0.86
N VAL A 71 6.40 13.20 1.39
CA VAL A 71 5.87 13.41 2.73
C VAL A 71 6.25 12.25 3.65
N SER A 72 6.65 12.58 4.88
CA SER A 72 6.77 11.65 6.01
C SER A 72 6.05 12.20 7.23
N GLY A 73 5.31 11.32 7.91
CA GLY A 73 4.71 11.55 9.23
C GLY A 73 5.58 11.04 10.39
N ASP A 74 6.84 10.66 10.14
CA ASP A 74 7.71 10.14 11.19
C ASP A 74 8.07 11.24 12.20
N THR A 75 7.48 11.12 13.40
CA THR A 75 7.65 12.10 14.46
C THR A 75 9.09 12.17 15.00
N ALA A 76 9.85 11.08 14.94
CA ALA A 76 11.25 11.07 15.37
C ALA A 76 12.13 11.83 14.36
N LEU A 77 11.93 11.59 13.06
CA LEU A 77 12.57 12.33 11.96
C LEU A 77 12.24 13.83 12.04
N ILE A 78 10.96 14.17 12.14
CA ILE A 78 10.49 15.57 12.24
C ILE A 78 11.12 16.25 13.45
N ALA A 79 11.13 15.60 14.62
CA ALA A 79 11.71 16.16 15.82
C ALA A 79 13.23 16.33 15.70
N ALA A 80 13.94 15.42 15.03
CA ALA A 80 15.37 15.53 14.77
C ALA A 80 15.71 16.71 13.85
N LEU A 81 14.95 16.88 12.75
CA LEU A 81 15.08 18.02 11.85
C LEU A 81 14.81 19.33 12.58
N ALA A 82 13.72 19.41 13.36
CA ALA A 82 13.40 20.59 14.14
C ALA A 82 14.52 20.91 15.15
N ARG A 83 15.06 19.92 15.88
CA ARG A 83 16.18 20.17 16.82
C ARG A 83 17.44 20.71 16.13
N ARG A 84 17.76 20.20 14.93
CA ARG A 84 18.93 20.62 14.16
C ARG A 84 18.78 22.05 13.61
N TYR A 85 17.65 22.34 12.96
CA TYR A 85 17.48 23.55 12.16
C TYR A 85 16.70 24.68 12.86
N ARG A 86 16.12 24.43 14.05
CA ARG A 86 15.47 25.48 14.85
C ARG A 86 16.48 26.58 15.23
N PRO A 87 16.12 27.87 15.07
CA PRO A 87 16.97 28.98 15.47
C PRO A 87 17.38 28.90 16.94
N ALA A 88 18.61 29.30 17.25
CA ALA A 88 19.16 29.18 18.61
C ALA A 88 18.31 29.91 19.66
N THR A 89 17.75 31.07 19.32
CA THR A 89 16.84 31.86 20.16
C THR A 89 15.57 31.11 20.53
N ASP A 90 15.13 30.21 19.65
CA ASP A 90 13.94 29.44 19.87
C ASP A 90 14.22 28.13 20.61
N ARG A 91 15.45 27.59 20.67
CA ARG A 91 15.71 26.19 21.11
C ARG A 91 15.15 25.79 22.47
N ARG A 92 14.79 26.75 23.34
CA ARG A 92 14.11 26.47 24.61
C ARG A 92 12.62 26.15 24.36
N GLY A 93 12.14 25.06 24.97
CA GLY A 93 10.73 24.65 24.93
C GLY A 93 10.43 23.53 23.95
N ASP A 94 9.22 23.00 24.05
CA ASP A 94 8.75 21.81 23.33
C ASP A 94 8.77 22.00 21.80
N THR A 95 9.26 20.99 21.07
CA THR A 95 9.39 21.02 19.61
C THR A 95 8.03 21.11 18.93
N TRP A 96 7.01 20.43 19.46
CA TRP A 96 5.69 20.36 18.85
C TRP A 96 4.93 21.67 19.06
N GLN A 97 5.00 22.25 20.25
CA GLN A 97 4.48 23.60 20.50
C GLN A 97 5.13 24.63 19.56
N TRP A 98 6.45 24.54 19.38
CA TRP A 98 7.18 25.43 18.47
C TRP A 98 6.76 25.30 17.01
N LEU A 99 6.61 24.06 16.51
CA LEU A 99 6.13 23.78 15.15
C LEU A 99 4.68 24.24 14.98
N THR A 100 3.81 23.94 15.95
CA THR A 100 2.40 24.33 15.95
C THR A 100 2.25 25.84 15.82
N ALA A 101 3.01 26.60 16.62
CA ALA A 101 3.00 28.06 16.58
C ALA A 101 3.44 28.62 15.21
N ARG A 102 4.38 27.95 14.53
CA ARG A 102 4.90 28.38 13.22
C ARG A 102 4.03 27.96 12.05
N ARG A 103 3.21 26.90 12.19
CA ARG A 103 2.43 26.22 11.15
C ARG A 103 3.29 25.61 10.03
N THR A 104 4.22 26.34 9.46
CA THR A 104 5.19 25.86 8.48
C THR A 104 6.55 26.50 8.73
N PHE A 105 7.60 25.70 8.72
CA PHE A 105 8.98 26.15 8.84
C PHE A 105 9.81 25.58 7.70
N ALA A 106 10.33 26.47 6.85
CA ALA A 106 11.20 26.10 5.75
C ALA A 106 12.65 25.96 6.24
N ILE A 107 13.27 24.83 5.91
CA ILE A 107 14.68 24.57 6.16
C ILE A 107 15.44 24.86 4.87
N ASN A 108 16.26 25.90 4.91
CA ASN A 108 17.21 26.21 3.87
C ASN A 108 18.50 25.44 4.15
N LEU A 109 18.82 24.45 3.32
CA LEU A 109 20.01 23.62 3.47
C LEU A 109 21.25 24.42 3.10
N ASP A 110 22.20 24.53 4.03
CA ASP A 110 23.47 25.20 3.78
C ASP A 110 24.32 24.33 2.84
N PRO A 111 24.86 24.88 1.73
CA PRO A 111 25.63 24.11 0.77
C PRO A 111 26.87 23.41 1.34
N VAL A 112 27.47 23.97 2.40
CA VAL A 112 28.70 23.47 2.99
C VAL A 112 28.37 22.59 4.21
N ALA A 113 27.62 23.13 5.18
CA ALA A 113 27.30 22.46 6.42
C ALA A 113 26.32 21.28 6.24
N ASP A 114 25.44 21.34 5.23
CA ASP A 114 24.50 20.27 4.90
C ASP A 114 24.90 19.50 3.63
N SER A 115 26.15 19.64 3.18
CA SER A 115 26.69 18.95 2.00
C SER A 115 26.45 17.44 2.03
N ALA A 116 26.63 16.79 3.19
CA ALA A 116 26.37 15.36 3.35
C ALA A 116 24.90 14.97 3.16
N LEU A 117 23.97 15.82 3.63
CA LEU A 117 22.53 15.59 3.44
C LEU A 117 22.13 15.83 1.98
N ARG A 118 22.67 16.89 1.36
CA ARG A 118 22.44 17.21 -0.05
C ARG A 118 23.08 16.20 -1.01
N ALA A 119 24.16 15.54 -0.60
CA ALA A 119 24.82 14.49 -1.36
C ALA A 119 24.08 13.14 -1.28
N ARG A 120 23.09 12.98 -0.39
CA ARG A 120 22.27 11.76 -0.35
C ARG A 120 21.47 11.64 -1.64
N ALA A 121 21.73 10.57 -2.39
CA ALA A 121 20.93 10.23 -3.53
C ALA A 121 19.51 9.85 -3.07
N VAL A 122 18.52 10.51 -3.64
CA VAL A 122 17.11 10.15 -3.48
C VAL A 122 16.66 9.46 -4.75
N MET A 123 16.03 8.31 -4.59
CA MET A 123 15.36 7.62 -5.68
C MET A 123 13.86 7.77 -5.51
N VAL A 124 13.18 8.08 -6.62
CA VAL A 124 11.73 8.15 -6.68
C VAL A 124 11.23 7.14 -7.70
N GLY A 125 10.33 6.26 -7.27
CA GLY A 125 9.54 5.40 -8.13
C GLY A 125 8.26 6.12 -8.53
N SER A 126 7.96 6.14 -9.83
CA SER A 126 6.68 6.58 -10.42
C SER A 126 6.10 5.43 -11.25
N PRO A 127 4.85 5.52 -11.76
CA PRO A 127 4.30 4.48 -12.63
C PRO A 127 5.23 4.12 -13.80
N ALA A 128 5.93 5.12 -14.35
CA ALA A 128 6.80 5.02 -15.52
C ALA A 128 8.25 4.56 -15.21
N GLY A 129 8.57 4.24 -13.95
CA GLY A 129 9.86 3.71 -13.54
C GLY A 129 10.55 4.55 -12.48
N HIS A 130 11.88 4.52 -12.44
CA HIS A 130 12.66 5.20 -11.40
C HIS A 130 13.47 6.38 -11.90
N THR A 131 13.45 7.45 -11.13
CA THR A 131 14.21 8.67 -11.40
C THR A 131 15.03 9.03 -10.17
N GLN A 132 16.32 9.30 -10.38
CA GLN A 132 17.16 9.93 -9.35
C GLN A 132 16.81 11.41 -9.26
N VAL A 133 16.62 11.87 -8.02
CA VAL A 133 16.26 13.25 -7.69
C VAL A 133 17.21 13.79 -6.63
N ASP A 134 17.39 15.10 -6.63
CA ASP A 134 18.18 15.83 -5.65
C ASP A 134 17.26 16.56 -4.67
N LEU A 135 17.63 16.55 -3.38
CA LEU A 135 16.92 17.30 -2.35
C LEU A 135 17.14 18.81 -2.53
N THR A 136 16.06 19.54 -2.78
CA THR A 136 16.06 21.00 -3.00
C THR A 136 15.68 21.76 -1.74
N GLY A 137 14.83 21.19 -0.89
CA GLY A 137 14.40 21.82 0.34
C GLY A 137 13.61 20.88 1.26
N ILE A 138 13.39 21.33 2.49
CA ILE A 138 12.56 20.62 3.46
C ILE A 138 11.60 21.62 4.11
N LEU A 139 10.32 21.26 4.19
CA LEU A 139 9.32 21.99 4.97
C LEU A 139 8.88 21.13 6.14
N LEU A 140 8.92 21.70 7.34
CA LEU A 140 8.27 21.12 8.51
C LEU A 140 6.89 21.77 8.67
N ARG A 141 5.84 20.97 8.54
CA ARG A 141 4.46 21.38 8.78
C ARG A 141 4.10 21.05 10.23
N GLY A 142 3.80 22.07 11.02
CA GLY A 142 3.23 21.91 12.34
C GLY A 142 1.71 21.74 12.25
N SER A 143 1.13 21.08 13.24
CA SER A 143 -0.31 20.87 13.34
C SER A 143 -0.80 21.24 14.73
N SER A 144 -2.05 21.72 14.83
CA SER A 144 -2.75 21.86 16.11
C SER A 144 -2.86 20.54 16.87
N CYS A 145 -2.67 19.40 16.19
CA CYS A 145 -2.67 18.06 16.78
C CYS A 145 -1.30 17.67 17.36
N GLY A 146 -0.35 18.61 17.45
CA GLY A 146 1.01 18.34 17.93
C GLY A 146 1.76 17.38 17.01
N ALA A 147 2.38 16.36 17.60
CA ALA A 147 3.20 15.39 16.88
C ALA A 147 2.41 14.61 15.82
N ARG A 148 1.16 14.20 16.11
CA ARG A 148 0.34 13.35 15.23
C ARG A 148 0.11 13.99 13.86
N GLY A 149 -0.22 15.27 13.83
CA GLY A 149 -0.49 15.96 12.56
C GLY A 149 0.73 16.63 11.94
N ALA A 150 1.90 16.55 12.57
CA ALA A 150 3.11 17.16 12.05
C ALA A 150 3.64 16.36 10.86
N ARG A 151 4.20 17.04 9.86
CA ARG A 151 4.72 16.41 8.64
C ARG A 151 6.04 17.01 8.23
N ALA A 152 6.93 16.18 7.68
CA ALA A 152 8.08 16.63 6.93
C ALA A 152 7.79 16.45 5.43
N GLU A 153 7.90 17.53 4.69
CA GLU A 153 7.75 17.57 3.24
C GLU A 153 9.12 17.85 2.62
N PHE A 154 9.67 16.87 1.90
CA PHE A 154 10.93 16.93 1.21
C PHE A 154 10.66 17.28 -0.25
N LEU A 155 11.13 18.45 -0.64
CA LEU A 155 11.06 18.90 -2.02
C LEU A 155 12.26 18.35 -2.78
N VAL A 156 11.99 17.62 -3.85
CA VAL A 156 13.04 17.01 -4.66
C VAL A 156 12.81 17.28 -6.14
N ALA A 157 13.89 17.55 -6.87
CA ALA A 157 13.84 17.84 -8.30
C ALA A 157 14.69 16.82 -9.08
N PRO A 158 14.42 16.59 -10.39
CA PRO A 158 15.27 15.73 -11.21
C PRO A 158 16.74 16.09 -11.05
N ALA A 159 17.57 15.09 -10.74
CA ALA A 159 19.00 15.32 -10.60
C ALA A 159 19.60 15.86 -11.91
N ARG A 160 20.65 16.69 -11.83
CA ARG A 160 21.28 17.24 -13.05
C ARG A 160 21.75 16.11 -13.97
N GLY A 161 21.36 16.18 -15.25
CA GLY A 161 21.68 15.15 -16.23
C GLY A 161 20.79 13.91 -16.15
N SER A 162 19.77 13.89 -15.29
CA SER A 162 18.76 12.86 -15.24
C SER A 162 17.82 12.97 -16.45
N SER A 163 17.72 11.90 -17.22
CA SER A 163 16.73 11.70 -18.29
C SER A 163 15.66 10.69 -17.87
N GLY A 164 15.44 10.55 -16.56
CA GLY A 164 14.46 9.61 -15.99
C GLY A 164 13.02 9.83 -16.48
N PRO A 165 12.11 8.87 -16.21
CA PRO A 165 10.69 9.02 -16.49
C PRO A 165 10.08 10.27 -15.84
N SER A 166 8.92 10.70 -16.36
CA SER A 166 8.13 11.79 -15.79
C SER A 166 7.85 11.52 -14.31
N LEU A 167 7.98 12.57 -13.50
CA LEU A 167 7.69 12.53 -12.07
C LEU A 167 6.22 12.81 -11.76
N ARG A 168 5.34 12.97 -12.77
CA ARG A 168 3.93 13.25 -12.54
C ARG A 168 3.20 12.08 -11.86
N GLY A 169 2.33 12.43 -10.91
CA GLY A 169 1.43 11.49 -10.25
C GLY A 169 2.00 10.94 -8.95
N PRO A 170 1.45 9.85 -8.42
CA PRO A 170 1.87 9.30 -7.15
C PRO A 170 3.28 8.74 -7.24
N VAL A 171 4.00 8.88 -6.13
CA VAL A 171 5.38 8.45 -6.05
C VAL A 171 5.72 7.83 -4.69
N VAL A 172 6.76 7.01 -4.71
CA VAL A 172 7.42 6.49 -3.51
C VAL A 172 8.88 6.93 -3.53
N GLY A 173 9.40 7.37 -2.38
CA GLY A 173 10.74 7.94 -2.23
C GLY A 173 11.59 7.20 -1.19
N SER A 174 12.90 7.09 -1.42
CA SER A 174 13.85 6.56 -0.42
C SER A 174 15.17 7.33 -0.41
N PHE A 175 15.69 7.62 0.78
CA PHE A 175 17.07 8.06 0.95
C PHE A 175 18.01 6.86 0.89
N LEU A 176 18.97 6.87 -0.03
CA LEU A 176 19.97 5.82 -0.10
C LEU A 176 21.08 6.05 0.93
N GLU A 177 21.43 5.02 1.70
CA GLU A 177 22.69 5.01 2.45
C GLU A 177 23.85 4.69 1.51
N ASP A 178 24.99 5.35 1.74
CA ASP A 178 26.20 5.15 0.96
C ASP A 178 26.62 3.67 1.01
N ARG A 179 26.48 3.01 -0.16
CA ARG A 179 27.05 1.70 -0.59
C ARG A 179 26.19 0.43 -0.52
N SER A 180 24.91 0.46 -0.16
CA SER A 180 24.12 -0.79 -0.05
C SER A 180 23.23 -1.17 -1.25
N PHE A 181 23.21 -0.40 -2.34
CA PHE A 181 22.30 -0.62 -3.48
C PHE A 181 22.99 -0.69 -4.86
N MET A 182 24.14 -1.37 -4.95
CA MET A 182 24.87 -1.60 -6.22
C MET A 182 24.12 -2.46 -7.28
N VAL A 183 22.79 -2.60 -7.21
CA VAL A 183 21.97 -3.18 -8.29
C VAL A 183 20.74 -2.33 -8.62
N VAL A 184 20.64 -1.05 -8.19
CA VAL A 184 19.77 -0.10 -8.91
C VAL A 184 20.43 0.18 -10.25
N LYS A 185 20.08 -0.62 -11.27
CA LYS A 185 20.31 -0.22 -12.66
C LYS A 185 19.77 1.19 -12.79
N ARG A 186 20.69 2.13 -13.04
CA ARG A 186 20.38 3.54 -13.23
C ARG A 186 19.18 3.66 -14.16
N MET A 187 18.15 4.39 -13.73
CA MET A 187 17.08 4.91 -14.59
C MET A 187 16.44 3.85 -15.48
N GLU A 188 15.67 2.95 -14.88
CA GLU A 188 14.84 2.05 -15.66
C GLU A 188 13.53 2.77 -16.01
N ARG A 189 13.46 3.26 -17.26
CA ARG A 189 12.16 3.55 -17.87
C ARG A 189 11.49 2.22 -18.14
N ARG A 190 10.23 2.14 -17.78
CA ARG A 190 9.41 0.97 -18.09
C ARG A 190 8.10 1.43 -18.69
N THR A 191 7.55 0.59 -19.56
CA THR A 191 6.16 0.75 -19.97
C THR A 191 5.28 0.39 -18.77
N PRO A 192 4.36 1.27 -18.35
CA PRO A 192 3.30 0.91 -17.41
C PRO A 192 2.54 -0.34 -17.88
N ALA A 193 1.86 -1.02 -16.98
CA ALA A 193 0.92 -2.05 -17.40
C ALA A 193 -0.21 -1.39 -18.21
N ASP A 194 -0.65 -2.04 -19.28
CA ASP A 194 -1.80 -1.56 -20.04
C ASP A 194 -3.07 -1.66 -19.20
N ASP A 195 -3.99 -0.71 -19.39
CA ASP A 195 -5.29 -0.75 -18.74
C ASP A 195 -6.04 -2.05 -19.12
N PRO A 196 -6.80 -2.65 -18.18
CA PRO A 196 -7.64 -3.79 -18.51
C PRO A 196 -8.66 -3.45 -19.60
N SER A 197 -9.04 -4.44 -20.42
CA SER A 197 -10.14 -4.25 -21.37
C SER A 197 -11.45 -3.96 -20.62
N PRO A 198 -12.45 -3.33 -21.27
CA PRO A 198 -13.75 -3.11 -20.66
C PRO A 198 -14.41 -4.40 -20.16
N GLU A 199 -14.33 -5.49 -20.93
CA GLU A 199 -14.92 -6.78 -20.56
C GLU A 199 -14.24 -7.40 -19.34
N LEU A 200 -12.92 -7.28 -19.26
CA LEU A 200 -12.17 -7.72 -18.09
C LEU A 200 -12.51 -6.84 -16.88
N THR A 201 -12.64 -5.53 -17.08
CA THR A 201 -13.05 -4.59 -16.02
C THR A 201 -14.41 -4.97 -15.44
N ASP A 202 -15.42 -5.20 -16.29
CA ASP A 202 -16.76 -5.62 -15.86
C ASP A 202 -16.70 -6.95 -15.09
N SER A 203 -15.89 -7.90 -15.55
CA SER A 203 -15.70 -9.20 -14.89
C SER A 203 -15.05 -9.03 -13.51
N LEU A 204 -13.98 -8.24 -13.41
CA LEU A 204 -13.27 -7.95 -12.17
C LEU A 204 -14.16 -7.26 -11.14
N LEU A 205 -14.99 -6.31 -11.57
CA LEU A 205 -15.98 -5.65 -10.71
C LEU A 205 -17.03 -6.64 -10.22
N GLY A 206 -17.58 -7.47 -11.11
CA GLY A 206 -18.56 -8.50 -10.76
C GLY A 206 -18.01 -9.50 -9.74
N TRP A 207 -16.83 -10.07 -10.00
CA TRP A 207 -16.18 -11.02 -9.09
C TRP A 207 -15.84 -10.39 -7.73
N THR A 208 -15.41 -9.13 -7.72
CA THR A 208 -15.11 -8.40 -6.49
C THR A 208 -16.38 -8.12 -5.68
N ALA A 209 -17.47 -7.73 -6.33
CA ALA A 209 -18.76 -7.51 -5.68
C ALA A 209 -19.29 -8.80 -5.05
N ASP A 210 -19.23 -9.93 -5.76
CA ASP A 210 -19.68 -11.23 -5.25
C ASP A 210 -18.82 -11.72 -4.07
N ALA A 211 -17.50 -11.52 -4.15
CA ALA A 211 -16.58 -11.84 -3.07
C ALA A 211 -16.82 -10.95 -1.84
N MET A 212 -17.03 -9.65 -2.04
CA MET A 212 -17.37 -8.69 -0.98
C MET A 212 -18.66 -9.10 -0.26
N ASP A 213 -19.73 -9.36 -1.01
CA ASP A 213 -21.02 -9.79 -0.47
C ASP A 213 -20.87 -11.08 0.35
N SER A 214 -20.15 -12.08 -0.20
CA SER A 214 -19.89 -13.35 0.49
C SER A 214 -19.12 -13.17 1.82
N LEU A 215 -18.09 -12.33 1.83
CA LEU A 215 -17.26 -12.07 3.01
C LEU A 215 -18.01 -11.27 4.07
N LEU A 216 -18.80 -10.27 3.67
CA LEU A 216 -19.64 -9.50 4.58
C LEU A 216 -20.76 -10.36 5.17
N GLU A 217 -21.45 -11.16 4.35
CA GLU A 217 -22.53 -12.04 4.82
C GLU A 217 -22.04 -13.11 5.80
N ALA A 218 -20.78 -13.54 5.72
CA ALA A 218 -20.19 -14.43 6.71
C ALA A 218 -20.04 -13.78 8.10
N GLN A 219 -19.89 -12.45 8.15
CA GLN A 219 -19.71 -11.67 9.38
C GLN A 219 -21.03 -11.12 9.93
N LEU A 220 -22.03 -10.93 9.07
CA LEU A 220 -23.30 -10.32 9.43
C LEU A 220 -24.25 -11.27 10.17
N PRO A 221 -25.02 -10.78 11.15
CA PRO A 221 -26.11 -11.54 11.75
C PRO A 221 -27.14 -11.97 10.71
N PRO A 222 -27.81 -13.14 10.87
CA PRO A 222 -28.79 -13.63 9.91
C PRO A 222 -29.90 -12.65 9.52
N ARG A 223 -30.31 -11.78 10.46
CA ARG A 223 -31.36 -10.78 10.26
C ARG A 223 -30.97 -9.62 9.34
N GLU A 224 -29.68 -9.43 9.06
CA GLU A 224 -29.19 -8.34 8.19
C GLU A 224 -29.01 -8.82 6.74
N ARG A 225 -29.13 -10.13 6.48
CA ARG A 225 -28.83 -10.80 5.21
C ARG A 225 -30.11 -11.23 4.48
N PRO A 226 -30.12 -11.31 3.13
CA PRO A 226 -28.99 -11.03 2.23
C PRO A 226 -28.73 -9.53 2.09
N LEU A 227 -27.53 -9.19 1.61
CA LEU A 227 -27.24 -7.83 1.14
C LEU A 227 -27.77 -7.67 -0.29
N ALA A 228 -28.72 -6.76 -0.50
CA ALA A 228 -29.27 -6.48 -1.82
C ALA A 228 -28.54 -5.31 -2.50
N ARG A 229 -28.33 -5.41 -3.81
CA ARG A 229 -27.77 -4.31 -4.63
C ARG A 229 -28.91 -3.35 -5.05
N PRO A 230 -28.76 -2.02 -4.92
CA PRO A 230 -29.75 -1.08 -5.43
C PRO A 230 -29.90 -1.21 -6.95
N THR A 231 -31.14 -1.24 -7.44
CA THR A 231 -31.41 -1.30 -8.89
C THR A 231 -31.18 0.06 -9.55
N GLY A 232 -30.45 0.09 -10.66
CA GLY A 232 -30.36 1.26 -11.54
C GLY A 232 -29.33 2.32 -11.13
N ILE A 233 -28.50 2.07 -10.12
CA ILE A 233 -27.35 2.93 -9.83
C ILE A 233 -26.19 2.51 -10.74
N ARG A 234 -25.55 3.50 -11.38
CA ARG A 234 -24.37 3.30 -12.22
C ARG A 234 -23.14 3.61 -11.38
N LEU A 235 -22.30 2.61 -11.18
CA LEU A 235 -20.95 2.78 -10.61
C LEU A 235 -20.14 3.74 -11.50
N GLU A 236 -19.49 4.71 -10.88
CA GLU A 236 -18.53 5.57 -11.57
C GLU A 236 -17.11 5.02 -11.43
N LEU A 237 -16.35 5.01 -12.53
CA LEU A 237 -14.91 4.78 -12.45
C LEU A 237 -14.22 6.14 -12.23
N ASN A 238 -13.47 6.28 -11.14
CA ASN A 238 -12.72 7.50 -10.78
C ASN A 238 -13.57 8.79 -10.63
N GLY A 239 -14.71 8.73 -9.96
CA GLY A 239 -15.55 9.90 -9.67
C GLY A 239 -15.12 10.65 -8.41
N LEU A 240 -14.91 11.97 -8.49
CA LEU A 240 -14.56 12.84 -7.34
C LEU A 240 -15.58 12.84 -6.18
N ALA A 241 -16.76 12.26 -6.39
CA ALA A 241 -17.83 12.12 -5.39
C ALA A 241 -17.77 10.81 -4.58
N ASP A 242 -16.89 9.86 -4.96
CA ASP A 242 -16.35 8.70 -4.23
C ASP A 242 -17.25 7.75 -3.42
N ASP A 243 -18.56 8.00 -3.35
CA ASP A 243 -19.48 7.23 -2.52
C ASP A 243 -19.98 5.94 -3.18
N ASP A 244 -20.00 5.87 -4.53
CA ASP A 244 -20.36 4.66 -5.30
C ASP A 244 -19.47 4.60 -6.54
N ALA A 245 -18.26 4.09 -6.34
CA ALA A 245 -17.18 4.18 -7.31
C ALA A 245 -16.26 2.97 -7.24
N ALA A 246 -15.55 2.73 -8.34
CA ALA A 246 -14.53 1.70 -8.38
C ALA A 246 -13.28 2.18 -9.10
N ASP A 247 -12.15 1.64 -8.65
CA ASP A 247 -10.86 1.78 -9.32
C ASP A 247 -10.36 0.39 -9.70
N VAL A 248 -10.03 0.20 -10.97
CA VAL A 248 -9.46 -1.05 -11.49
C VAL A 248 -8.12 -0.71 -12.14
N LEU A 249 -7.08 -1.39 -11.69
CA LEU A 249 -5.71 -1.05 -12.05
C LEU A 249 -4.92 -2.33 -12.35
N ALA A 250 -4.26 -2.35 -13.50
CA ALA A 250 -3.27 -3.36 -13.83
C ALA A 250 -1.94 -3.03 -13.14
N PHE A 251 -1.28 -4.04 -12.59
CA PHE A 251 0.04 -3.89 -11.99
C PHE A 251 0.90 -5.13 -12.22
N ARG A 252 2.22 -4.91 -12.30
CA ARG A 252 3.22 -5.92 -12.60
C ARG A 252 3.80 -6.56 -11.35
N LEU A 253 3.97 -7.88 -11.36
CA LEU A 253 4.71 -8.65 -10.36
C LEU A 253 6.20 -8.80 -10.73
N ASP A 254 7.02 -9.25 -9.78
CA ASP A 254 8.48 -9.42 -9.99
C ASP A 254 8.81 -10.37 -11.16
N ASP A 255 7.95 -11.35 -11.41
CA ASP A 255 8.08 -12.33 -12.49
C ASP A 255 7.50 -11.85 -13.83
N GLY A 256 7.07 -10.59 -13.90
CA GLY A 256 6.50 -9.96 -15.09
C GLY A 256 5.01 -10.24 -15.32
N ARG A 257 4.36 -11.09 -14.52
CA ARG A 257 2.91 -11.30 -14.61
C ARG A 257 2.16 -10.01 -14.27
N ILE A 258 1.03 -9.82 -14.94
CA ILE A 258 0.08 -8.74 -14.62
C ILE A 258 -1.03 -9.28 -13.72
N ARG A 259 -1.33 -8.52 -12.68
CA ARG A 259 -2.48 -8.70 -11.79
C ARG A 259 -3.32 -7.44 -11.83
N TYR A 260 -4.56 -7.55 -11.34
CA TYR A 260 -5.51 -6.46 -11.35
C TYR A 260 -5.95 -6.19 -9.93
N ALA A 261 -5.65 -4.99 -9.43
CA ALA A 261 -6.16 -4.50 -8.16
C ALA A 261 -7.52 -3.83 -8.42
N VAL A 262 -8.49 -4.14 -7.57
CA VAL A 262 -9.83 -3.57 -7.59
C VAL A 262 -10.10 -2.96 -6.23
N SER A 263 -10.32 -1.65 -6.19
CA SER A 263 -10.88 -0.95 -5.04
C SER A 263 -12.35 -0.67 -5.36
N LEU A 264 -13.26 -1.36 -4.69
CA LEU A 264 -14.70 -1.25 -4.94
C LEU A 264 -15.38 -0.58 -3.75
N ARG A 265 -16.28 0.36 -4.04
CA ARG A 265 -17.19 1.02 -3.10
C ARG A 265 -18.58 0.97 -3.72
N GLU A 266 -19.48 0.21 -3.13
CA GLU A 266 -20.80 0.00 -3.72
C GLU A 266 -21.90 -0.04 -2.65
N ARG A 267 -23.03 0.59 -2.95
CA ARG A 267 -24.16 0.62 -2.03
C ARG A 267 -24.83 -0.74 -1.91
N ARG A 268 -25.33 -1.06 -0.72
CA ARG A 268 -26.19 -2.21 -0.43
C ARG A 268 -27.39 -1.78 0.40
N THR A 269 -28.43 -2.60 0.37
CA THR A 269 -29.54 -2.53 1.31
C THR A 269 -29.58 -3.83 2.10
N THR A 270 -29.55 -3.73 3.42
CA THR A 270 -29.69 -4.90 4.32
C THR A 270 -31.11 -5.45 4.26
N ALA A 271 -31.33 -6.68 4.74
CA ALA A 271 -32.68 -7.25 4.83
C ALA A 271 -33.64 -6.46 5.74
N ARG A 272 -33.11 -5.61 6.63
CA ARG A 272 -33.90 -4.69 7.48
C ARG A 272 -34.22 -3.36 6.79
N GLY A 273 -33.77 -3.17 5.55
CA GLY A 273 -33.97 -1.95 4.78
C GLY A 273 -32.98 -0.82 5.10
N ALA A 274 -31.87 -1.11 5.79
CA ALA A 274 -30.84 -0.10 6.02
C ALA A 274 -29.96 0.06 4.76
N ASP A 275 -29.78 1.30 4.32
CA ASP A 275 -28.85 1.68 3.27
C ASP A 275 -27.42 1.78 3.84
N VAL A 276 -26.52 1.04 3.22
CA VAL A 276 -25.12 0.93 3.64
C VAL A 276 -24.20 1.05 2.43
N LEU A 277 -22.96 1.45 2.67
CA LEU A 277 -21.88 1.45 1.70
C LEU A 277 -20.93 0.30 2.05
N ALA A 278 -20.77 -0.66 1.14
CA ALA A 278 -19.79 -1.71 1.26
C ALA A 278 -18.51 -1.31 0.52
N SER A 279 -17.34 -1.58 1.08
CA SER A 279 -16.06 -1.36 0.41
C SER A 279 -15.11 -2.52 0.59
N ILE A 280 -14.33 -2.84 -0.43
CA ILE A 280 -13.28 -3.86 -0.38
C ILE A 280 -12.14 -3.50 -1.33
N VAL A 281 -10.96 -4.05 -1.04
CA VAL A 281 -9.83 -4.03 -1.98
C VAL A 281 -9.34 -5.44 -2.20
N MET A 282 -9.31 -5.85 -3.46
CA MET A 282 -8.89 -7.19 -3.87
C MET A 282 -7.91 -7.15 -5.03
N VAL A 283 -7.16 -8.23 -5.18
CA VAL A 283 -6.31 -8.48 -6.34
C VAL A 283 -6.75 -9.77 -7.03
N TRP A 284 -6.75 -9.75 -8.35
CA TRP A 284 -7.14 -10.87 -9.21
C TRP A 284 -6.10 -11.14 -10.30
N ASP A 285 -6.10 -12.37 -10.85
CA ASP A 285 -5.62 -12.56 -12.23
C ASP A 285 -6.69 -12.21 -13.27
N ALA A 286 -6.30 -12.19 -14.55
CA ALA A 286 -7.21 -11.96 -15.67
C ALA A 286 -8.33 -13.00 -15.80
N ALA A 287 -8.16 -14.19 -15.21
CA ALA A 287 -9.10 -15.31 -15.34
C ALA A 287 -10.10 -15.42 -14.18
N GLY A 288 -9.92 -14.62 -13.12
CA GLY A 288 -10.68 -14.75 -11.87
C GLY A 288 -10.36 -16.04 -11.09
N SER A 289 -9.32 -16.77 -11.50
CA SER A 289 -8.98 -18.09 -10.95
C SER A 289 -8.18 -18.00 -9.66
N TRP A 290 -7.36 -16.94 -9.57
CA TRP A 290 -6.61 -16.59 -8.39
C TRP A 290 -7.08 -15.24 -7.87
N ARG A 291 -7.19 -15.13 -6.54
CA ARG A 291 -7.58 -13.91 -5.86
C ARG A 291 -6.87 -13.73 -4.52
N GLN A 292 -6.79 -12.48 -4.10
CA GLN A 292 -6.29 -12.08 -2.79
C GLN A 292 -7.16 -10.95 -2.25
N VAL A 293 -7.53 -11.05 -0.97
CA VAL A 293 -8.12 -9.93 -0.23
C VAL A 293 -6.98 -9.08 0.31
N VAL A 294 -6.91 -7.82 -0.09
CA VAL A 294 -5.89 -6.89 0.40
C VAL A 294 -6.35 -6.31 1.73
N PHE A 295 -7.53 -5.70 1.71
CA PHE A 295 -8.20 -5.21 2.90
C PHE A 295 -9.51 -5.96 3.11
N ASN A 296 -9.79 -6.36 4.34
CA ASN A 296 -11.08 -6.93 4.72
C ASN A 296 -12.20 -5.96 4.35
N PRO A 297 -13.36 -6.46 3.88
CA PRO A 297 -14.43 -5.58 3.48
C PRO A 297 -14.99 -4.82 4.68
N THR A 298 -15.35 -3.57 4.44
CA THR A 298 -16.03 -2.70 5.40
C THR A 298 -17.47 -2.48 5.01
N LEU A 299 -18.31 -2.22 6.00
CA LEU A 299 -19.71 -1.88 5.83
C LEU A 299 -20.02 -0.65 6.65
N LEU A 300 -20.39 0.42 5.96
CA LEU A 300 -20.55 1.76 6.52
C LEU A 300 -22.03 2.16 6.43
N GLU A 301 -22.55 2.80 7.47
CA GLU A 301 -23.87 3.40 7.41
C GLU A 301 -23.86 4.56 6.41
N TYR A 302 -24.83 4.56 5.49
CA TYR A 302 -24.90 5.54 4.41
C TYR A 302 -26.09 6.49 4.64
N ARG A 303 -25.80 7.77 4.88
CA ARG A 303 -26.83 8.78 5.19
C ARG A 303 -26.58 10.06 4.43
N ARG A 304 -27.64 10.62 3.82
CA ARG A 304 -27.58 11.89 3.07
C ARG A 304 -26.45 11.90 2.02
N TRP A 305 -26.31 10.80 1.28
CA TRP A 305 -25.32 10.69 0.20
C TRP A 305 -23.87 10.81 0.71
N ARG A 306 -23.53 10.08 1.77
CA ARG A 306 -22.15 9.85 2.23
C ARG A 306 -22.11 8.76 3.31
N PRO A 307 -20.99 8.02 3.44
CA PRO A 307 -20.76 7.17 4.60
C PRO A 307 -20.51 8.03 5.85
N VAL A 308 -21.00 7.59 7.01
CA VAL A 308 -20.93 8.40 8.25
C VAL A 308 -20.31 7.69 9.46
N ARG A 309 -20.35 6.36 9.50
CA ARG A 309 -19.78 5.52 10.58
C ARG A 309 -19.85 4.05 10.19
N PRO A 310 -19.15 3.14 10.88
CA PRO A 310 -19.36 1.70 10.73
C PRO A 310 -20.82 1.29 10.90
N TYR A 311 -21.28 0.36 10.07
CA TYR A 311 -22.57 -0.32 10.24
C TYR A 311 -22.41 -1.44 11.28
N GLY A 312 -22.75 -1.13 12.54
CA GLY A 312 -22.54 -2.03 13.66
C GLY A 312 -21.08 -2.12 14.08
N SER A 313 -20.69 -3.21 14.75
CA SER A 313 -19.33 -3.44 15.26
C SER A 313 -18.61 -4.56 14.51
N PHE A 314 -19.06 -4.88 13.30
CA PHE A 314 -18.59 -6.05 12.55
C PHE A 314 -17.38 -5.73 11.67
N THR A 315 -17.22 -4.47 11.26
CA THR A 315 -16.16 -4.03 10.34
C THR A 315 -15.55 -2.70 10.78
N GLY A 316 -14.40 -2.34 10.20
CA GLY A 316 -13.70 -1.10 10.48
C GLY A 316 -14.36 0.16 9.86
N PRO A 317 -13.92 1.36 10.26
CA PRO A 317 -14.48 2.64 9.82
C PRO A 317 -13.90 3.17 8.50
N HIS A 318 -13.28 2.32 7.69
CA HIS A 318 -12.50 2.78 6.56
C HIS A 318 -13.14 2.46 5.20
N PHE A 319 -12.89 3.29 4.21
CA PHE A 319 -13.01 2.91 2.80
C PHE A 319 -11.78 3.40 2.03
N TRP A 320 -11.56 2.86 0.83
CA TRP A 320 -10.42 3.20 -0.01
C TRP A 320 -10.90 3.93 -1.24
N ARG A 321 -10.26 5.06 -1.57
CA ARG A 321 -10.84 6.07 -2.48
C ARG A 321 -10.14 6.18 -3.84
N ARG A 322 -8.83 5.95 -3.88
CA ARG A 322 -8.02 6.08 -5.09
C ARG A 322 -6.98 4.97 -5.09
N LEU A 323 -6.67 4.46 -6.27
CA LEU A 323 -5.77 3.33 -6.49
C LEU A 323 -4.91 3.62 -7.73
N ASP A 324 -3.58 3.54 -7.58
CA ASP A 324 -2.64 3.76 -8.68
C ASP A 324 -1.40 2.85 -8.53
N ALA A 325 -0.70 2.58 -9.63
CA ALA A 325 0.49 1.73 -9.64
C ALA A 325 1.75 2.58 -9.57
N VAL A 326 2.68 2.23 -8.68
CA VAL A 326 3.95 2.95 -8.54
C VAL A 326 5.10 1.97 -8.66
N SER A 327 6.17 2.33 -9.36
CA SER A 327 7.34 1.45 -9.50
C SER A 327 7.98 1.15 -8.14
N GLY A 328 8.08 -0.14 -7.80
CA GLY A 328 8.73 -0.58 -6.57
C GLY A 328 10.26 -0.48 -6.64
N PHE A 329 10.92 -0.18 -5.52
CA PHE A 329 12.39 -0.05 -5.47
C PHE A 329 13.14 -1.37 -5.60
N ALA A 330 12.52 -2.48 -5.21
CA ALA A 330 13.00 -3.82 -5.53
C ALA A 330 12.49 -4.16 -6.95
N PHE A 331 13.43 -4.37 -7.87
CA PHE A 331 13.22 -4.33 -9.33
C PHE A 331 12.10 -5.25 -9.84
N GLY A 332 11.42 -4.80 -10.90
CA GLY A 332 10.55 -5.63 -11.75
C GLY A 332 9.06 -5.55 -11.44
N ARG A 333 8.66 -5.06 -10.26
CA ARG A 333 7.26 -5.01 -9.82
C ARG A 333 6.72 -3.62 -9.52
N ASP A 334 5.41 -3.60 -9.33
CA ASP A 334 4.61 -2.45 -8.93
C ASP A 334 4.20 -2.55 -7.45
N TYR A 335 4.10 -1.39 -6.82
CA TYR A 335 3.37 -1.17 -5.60
C TYR A 335 2.04 -0.50 -5.91
N LEU A 336 1.11 -0.59 -4.97
CA LEU A 336 -0.18 0.08 -5.05
C LEU A 336 -0.14 1.33 -4.17
N TRP A 337 -0.31 2.50 -4.78
CA TRP A 337 -0.61 3.71 -4.05
C TRP A 337 -2.12 3.77 -3.81
N MET A 338 -2.52 4.08 -2.57
CA MET A 338 -3.91 4.07 -2.15
C MET A 338 -4.21 5.18 -1.15
N GLU A 339 -5.44 5.70 -1.18
CA GLU A 339 -5.97 6.56 -0.13
C GLU A 339 -6.96 5.77 0.73
N GLN A 340 -6.69 5.70 2.03
CA GLN A 340 -7.64 5.19 3.02
C GLN A 340 -8.29 6.37 3.74
N VAL A 341 -9.62 6.36 3.80
CA VAL A 341 -10.42 7.38 4.49
C VAL A 341 -11.07 6.77 5.72
N ASP A 342 -10.91 7.38 6.89
CA ASP A 342 -11.70 7.05 8.08
C ASP A 342 -12.96 7.91 8.14
N VAL A 343 -14.13 7.27 8.16
CA VAL A 343 -15.41 8.01 8.14
C VAL A 343 -15.84 8.56 9.48
N THR A 344 -15.23 8.12 10.58
CA THR A 344 -15.56 8.60 11.92
C THR A 344 -14.99 9.99 12.16
N ASP A 345 -13.80 10.24 11.62
CA ASP A 345 -12.99 11.40 11.96
C ASP A 345 -12.58 12.20 10.70
N GLY A 346 -12.78 11.63 9.51
CA GLY A 346 -12.50 12.25 8.21
C GLY A 346 -11.03 12.20 7.82
N SER A 347 -10.20 11.47 8.57
CA SER A 347 -8.78 11.38 8.28
C SER A 347 -8.51 10.65 6.97
N VAL A 348 -7.46 11.09 6.27
CA VAL A 348 -7.00 10.53 5.01
C VAL A 348 -5.56 10.08 5.18
N LEU A 349 -5.32 8.80 4.96
CA LEU A 349 -3.99 8.20 4.95
C LEU A 349 -3.61 7.86 3.51
N TRP A 350 -2.51 8.44 3.03
CA TRP A 350 -1.87 7.97 1.80
C TRP A 350 -0.99 6.77 2.13
N VAL A 351 -1.07 5.72 1.32
CA VAL A 351 -0.44 4.42 1.55
C VAL A 351 0.22 3.93 0.28
N ILE A 352 1.45 3.44 0.37
CA ILE A 352 2.03 2.54 -0.64
C ILE A 352 1.99 1.13 -0.05
N LEU A 353 1.48 0.17 -0.81
CA LEU A 353 1.37 -1.23 -0.44
C LEU A 353 2.17 -2.11 -1.41
N GLU A 354 2.95 -3.04 -0.88
CA GLU A 354 3.49 -4.18 -1.61
C GLU A 354 2.45 -5.30 -1.66
N PRO A 355 1.90 -5.65 -2.84
CA PRO A 355 0.75 -6.53 -2.94
C PRO A 355 1.03 -7.96 -2.48
N ARG A 356 2.21 -8.51 -2.79
CA ARG A 356 2.51 -9.92 -2.54
C ARG A 356 2.48 -10.28 -1.05
N GLY A 357 2.93 -9.40 -0.17
CA GLY A 357 2.90 -9.60 1.28
C GLY A 357 1.73 -8.94 2.00
N ASN A 358 0.89 -8.16 1.31
CA ASN A 358 0.01 -7.16 1.96
C ASN A 358 0.82 -6.26 2.91
N THR A 359 2.01 -5.83 2.48
CA THR A 359 2.92 -5.05 3.32
C THR A 359 2.73 -3.58 3.01
N VAL A 360 2.22 -2.77 3.96
CA VAL A 360 2.31 -1.30 3.82
C VAL A 360 3.79 -0.94 3.85
N VAL A 361 4.28 -0.12 2.92
CA VAL A 361 5.71 0.15 2.74
C VAL A 361 6.05 1.60 3.08
N ALA A 362 5.13 2.51 2.78
CA ALA A 362 5.17 3.91 3.16
C ALA A 362 3.73 4.36 3.46
N ALA A 363 3.56 5.24 4.44
CA ALA A 363 2.27 5.85 4.70
C ALA A 363 2.45 7.25 5.32
N ALA A 364 1.54 8.16 5.00
CA ALA A 364 1.51 9.51 5.58
C ALA A 364 0.07 9.98 5.77
N GLU A 365 -0.24 10.47 6.98
CA GLU A 365 -1.52 11.08 7.28
C GLU A 365 -1.58 12.47 6.63
N MET A 366 -2.52 12.65 5.70
CA MET A 366 -2.66 13.86 4.88
C MET A 366 -3.68 14.82 5.44
N ASP A 367 -4.74 14.30 6.06
CA ASP A 367 -5.75 15.08 6.76
C ASP A 367 -6.27 14.25 7.93
N GLY A 368 -6.75 14.89 8.99
CA GLY A 368 -7.28 14.20 10.16
C GLY A 368 -7.50 15.13 11.36
N PRO A 369 -8.40 14.76 12.28
CA PRO A 369 -8.67 15.54 13.48
C PRO A 369 -7.64 15.28 14.58
N CYS A 370 -7.60 16.19 15.56
CA CYS A 370 -6.68 16.14 16.69
C CYS A 370 -7.23 15.31 17.86
N THR A 371 -7.61 14.06 17.61
CA THR A 371 -8.16 13.17 18.64
C THR A 371 -7.17 12.14 19.14
#